data_AF-A0A1V4T159-F1
#
_entry.id   AF-A0A1V4T159-F1
#
_cell.length_a   1.000
_cell.length_b   1.000
_cell.length_c   1.000
_cell.angle_alpha   90.00
_cell.angle_beta   90.00
_cell.angle_gamma   90.00
#
_symmetry.space_group_name_H-M   'P 1'
#
loop_
_entity.id
_entity.type
_entity.pdbx_description
1 polymer ?
#
loop_
_entity_poly.entity_id
_entity_poly.type
_entity_poly.pdbx_seq_one_letter_code
_entity_poly.pdbx_strand_id
1 'polypeptide(L)' 'MLKKFRGMFSNDLSIDLGTANTLIYVKGQGIVLNEPSVVAIRQDRAGSPKSVAAVGHDAKQML' A
#
# COMPACT_ATOMS: atom_id res chain seq x y z
N MET A 1 -28.96 -7.76 -14.78
CA MET A 1 -29.36 -6.60 -13.96
C MET A 1 -28.49 -6.41 -12.71
N LEU A 2 -28.13 -7.48 -11.97
CA LEU A 2 -27.31 -7.41 -10.75
C LEU A 2 -25.86 -6.88 -10.92
N LYS A 3 -25.23 -7.08 -12.09
CA LYS A 3 -23.85 -6.65 -12.36
C LYS A 3 -23.65 -5.13 -12.31
N LYS A 4 -24.70 -4.35 -12.63
CA LYS A 4 -24.64 -2.88 -12.67
C LYS A 4 -24.52 -2.26 -11.26
N PHE A 5 -25.10 -2.90 -10.26
CA PHE A 5 -24.98 -2.47 -8.86
C PHE A 5 -23.60 -2.82 -8.27
N ARG A 6 -23.00 -3.97 -8.61
CA ARG A 6 -21.63 -4.31 -8.16
C ARG A 6 -20.56 -3.36 -8.69
N GLY A 7 -20.70 -2.85 -9.93
CA GLY A 7 -19.73 -1.92 -10.53
C GLY A 7 -19.80 -0.49 -9.98
N MET A 8 -20.90 -0.11 -9.31
CA MET A 8 -21.02 1.20 -8.67
C MET A 8 -20.30 1.26 -7.31
N PHE A 9 -20.04 0.08 -6.72
CA PHE A 9 -19.33 -0.08 -5.44
C PHE A 9 -17.94 -0.72 -5.60
N SER A 10 -17.47 -1.02 -6.82
CA SER A 10 -16.06 -1.38 -7.03
C SER A 10 -15.23 -0.12 -7.10
N ASN A 11 -14.32 0.08 -6.14
CA ASN A 11 -13.32 1.12 -6.23
C ASN A 11 -12.36 0.75 -7.36
N ASP A 12 -12.58 1.30 -8.56
CA ASP A 12 -11.63 1.21 -9.67
C ASP A 12 -10.30 1.83 -9.20
N LEU A 13 -9.31 0.98 -8.93
CA LEU A 13 -8.01 1.31 -8.37
C LEU A 13 -6.91 1.11 -9.42
N SER A 14 -5.97 2.04 -9.47
CA SER A 14 -4.70 1.88 -10.19
C SER A 14 -3.57 2.10 -9.21
N ILE A 15 -2.56 1.21 -9.24
CA ILE A 15 -1.44 1.22 -8.30
C ILE A 15 -0.16 1.40 -9.12
N ASP A 16 0.61 2.43 -8.78
CA ASP A 16 1.98 2.61 -9.24
C ASP A 16 2.93 2.13 -8.15
N LEU A 17 3.71 1.09 -8.44
CA LEU A 17 4.66 0.47 -7.51
C LEU A 17 6.09 0.89 -7.88
N GLY A 18 6.40 2.16 -7.64
CA GLY A 18 7.74 2.70 -7.85
C GLY A 18 8.74 2.21 -6.82
N THR A 19 10.04 2.29 -7.15
CA THR A 19 11.13 1.91 -6.23
C THR A 19 11.21 2.80 -5.01
N ALA A 20 10.88 4.09 -5.16
CA ALA A 20 10.93 5.08 -4.09
C ALA A 20 9.58 5.30 -3.42
N ASN A 21 8.50 5.38 -4.20
CA ASN A 21 7.14 5.66 -3.71
C ASN A 21 6.13 4.73 -4.38
N THR A 22 5.06 4.41 -3.64
CA THR A 22 3.86 3.72 -4.10
C THR A 22 2.71 4.72 -4.13
N LEU A 23 2.01 4.79 -5.25
CA LEU A 23 0.84 5.65 -5.41
C LEU A 23 -0.40 4.79 -5.68
N ILE A 24 -1.54 5.21 -5.13
CA ILE A 24 -2.85 4.64 -5.46
C ILE A 24 -3.74 5.74 -6.01
N TYR A 25 -4.31 5.49 -7.19
CA TYR A 25 -5.32 6.32 -7.82
C TYR A 25 -6.68 5.63 -7.76
N VAL A 26 -7.72 6.38 -7.40
CA VAL A 26 -9.12 5.95 -7.48
C VAL A 26 -9.83 6.77 -8.55
N LYS A 27 -10.52 6.07 -9.47
CA LYS A 27 -11.30 6.72 -10.53
C LYS A 27 -12.32 7.70 -9.95
N GLY A 28 -12.22 8.96 -10.36
CA GLY A 28 -13.10 10.03 -9.89
C GLY A 28 -12.69 10.68 -8.57
N GLN A 29 -11.67 10.17 -7.87
CA GLN A 29 -11.12 10.79 -6.66
C GLN A 29 -9.68 11.32 -6.85
N GLY A 30 -8.93 10.77 -7.82
CA GLY A 30 -7.53 11.14 -8.01
C GLY A 30 -6.58 10.23 -7.25
N ILE A 31 -5.38 10.71 -6.97
CA ILE A 31 -4.40 10.01 -6.13
C ILE A 31 -4.88 10.09 -4.67
N VAL A 32 -5.17 8.93 -4.08
CA VAL A 32 -5.65 8.80 -2.69
C VAL A 32 -4.58 8.29 -1.73
N LEU A 33 -3.46 7.77 -2.25
CA LEU A 33 -2.29 7.37 -1.47
C LEU A 33 -1.02 7.73 -2.23
N ASN A 34 -0.03 8.25 -1.51
CA ASN A 34 1.33 8.46 -1.99
C ASN A 34 2.26 8.24 -0.80
N GLU A 35 2.86 7.05 -0.71
CA GLU A 35 3.73 6.66 0.40
C GLU A 35 5.08 6.17 -0.08
N PRO A 36 6.16 6.30 0.71
CA PRO A 36 7.42 5.63 0.42
C PRO A 36 7.23 4.12 0.22
N SER A 37 7.92 3.55 -0.77
CA SER A 37 7.96 2.11 -1.03
C SER A 37 8.91 1.41 -0.06
N VAL A 38 8.62 1.54 1.23
CA VAL A 38 9.49 1.13 2.34
C VAL A 38 8.70 0.27 3.33
N VAL A 39 9.34 -0.80 3.81
CA VAL A 39 8.82 -1.66 4.87
C VAL A 39 9.90 -1.84 5.92
N ALA A 40 9.56 -1.56 7.19
CA ALA A 40 10.43 -1.87 8.32
C ALA A 40 10.13 -3.29 8.80
N ILE A 41 11.17 -4.11 8.96
CA ILE A 41 11.05 -5.51 9.38
C ILE A 41 11.68 -5.68 10.75
N ARG A 42 10.95 -6.29 11.70
CA ARG A 42 11.54 -6.71 12.98
C ARG A 42 12.41 -7.94 12.76
N GLN A 43 13.65 -7.85 13.21
CA GLN A 43 14.56 -8.99 13.27
C GLN A 43 14.53 -9.55 14.69
N ASP A 44 13.73 -10.59 14.88
CA ASP A 44 13.73 -11.39 16.11
C ASP A 44 14.89 -12.42 16.05
N ARG A 45 14.91 -13.41 16.95
CA ARG A 45 16.01 -14.40 17.06
C ARG A 45 16.32 -15.07 15.71
N ALA A 46 17.59 -15.40 15.48
CA ALA A 46 18.00 -16.08 14.26
C ALA A 46 17.15 -17.34 14.02
N GLY A 47 16.47 -17.39 12.86
CA GLY A 47 15.56 -18.48 12.48
C GLY A 47 14.08 -18.22 12.75
N SER A 48 13.70 -17.11 13.41
CA SER A 48 12.29 -16.74 13.55
C SER A 48 11.71 -16.13 12.26
N PRO A 49 10.39 -16.24 12.03
CA PRO A 49 9.73 -15.56 10.93
C PRO A 49 9.94 -14.05 11.01
N LYS A 50 10.20 -13.42 9.85
CA LYS A 50 10.21 -11.95 9.75
C LYS A 50 8.80 -11.42 10.01
N SER A 51 8.68 -10.37 10.82
CA SER A 51 7.42 -9.67 11.03
C SER A 51 7.52 -8.21 10.58
N VAL A 52 6.42 -7.66 10.05
CA VAL A 52 6.36 -6.26 9.62
C VAL A 52 6.21 -5.36 10.84
N ALA A 53 7.10 -4.39 10.99
CA ALA A 53 7.08 -3.40 12.05
C ALA A 53 6.25 -2.16 11.67
N ALA A 54 6.43 -1.69 10.44
CA ALA A 54 5.77 -0.53 9.86
C ALA A 54 5.88 -0.56 8.33
N VAL A 55 5.07 0.25 7.65
CA VAL A 55 5.09 0.46 6.19
C VAL A 55 5.06 1.96 5.89
N GLY A 56 5.46 2.37 4.68
CA GLY A 56 5.26 3.73 4.22
C GLY A 56 6.09 4.77 4.96
N HIS A 57 5.49 5.89 5.33
CA HIS A 57 6.17 6.99 6.02
C HIS A 57 6.72 6.56 7.38
N ASP A 58 5.96 5.80 8.16
CA ASP A 58 6.39 5.31 9.47
C ASP A 58 7.61 4.40 9.33
N ALA A 59 7.66 3.56 8.30
CA ALA A 59 8.83 2.74 8.01
C ALA A 59 10.04 3.60 7.58
N LYS A 60 9.82 4.62 6.76
CA LYS A 60 10.89 5.53 6.31
C LYS A 60 11.49 6.35 7.45
N GLN A 61 10.71 6.70 8.47
CA GLN A 61 11.18 7.40 9.67
C GLN A 61 12.07 6.54 10.59
N MET A 62 12.16 5.23 10.34
CA MET A 62 13.03 4.32 11.10
C MET A 62 14.44 4.17 10.51
N LEU A 63 14.76 4.88 9.42
CA LEU A 63 16.09 4.95 8.81
C LEU A 63 16.94 6.06 9.45
#